data_AF-A0A1D2N9F0-F1
#
_entry.id   AF-A0A1D2N9F0-F1
#
_cell.length_a   1.000
_cell.length_b   1.000
_cell.length_c   1.000
_cell.angle_alpha   90.00
_cell.angle_beta   90.00
_cell.angle_gamma   90.00
#
_symmetry.space_group_name_H-M   'P 1'
#
loop_
_entity.id
_entity.type
_entity.pdbx_description
1 polymer ?
#
loop_
_entity_poly.entity_id
_entity_poly.type
_entity_poly.pdbx_seq_one_letter_code
_entity_poly.pdbx_strand_id
1 'polypeptide(L)'
;MSRKIVAVAGVVLLVCLLTVSESSAQTCGAPITSSKIGSCGGPNVVVFCMKCADECRADTDCRGTQKCCAYQGCSNKCKKL
;
A
#
# COMPACT_ATOMS: atom_id res chain seq x y z
N MET A 1 1.57 -0.26 44.26
CA MET A 1 1.20 0.07 42.86
C MET A 1 -0.07 0.92 42.89
N SER A 2 0.01 2.19 42.50
CA SER A 2 -1.05 3.17 42.75
C SER A 2 -2.22 3.00 41.77
N ARG A 3 -3.48 2.97 42.25
CA ARG A 3 -4.69 2.78 41.41
C ARG A 3 -4.75 3.72 40.19
N LYS A 4 -4.17 4.92 40.31
CA LYS A 4 -4.00 5.91 39.23
C LYS A 4 -3.14 5.41 38.07
N ILE A 5 -2.09 4.63 38.37
CA ILE A 5 -1.16 4.07 37.36
C ILE A 5 -1.86 3.00 36.54
N VAL A 6 -2.68 2.16 37.17
CA VAL A 6 -3.47 1.11 36.49
C VAL A 6 -4.50 1.74 35.55
N ALA A 7 -5.19 2.79 36.00
CA ALA A 7 -6.15 3.52 35.18
C ALA A 7 -5.48 4.20 33.98
N VAL A 8 -4.33 4.86 34.19
CA VAL A 8 -3.56 5.52 33.11
C VAL A 8 -3.05 4.49 32.10
N ALA A 9 -2.49 3.37 32.55
CA ALA A 9 -2.02 2.31 31.68
C ALA A 9 -3.18 1.69 30.85
N GLY A 10 -4.34 1.49 31.48
CA GLY A 10 -5.54 1.00 30.80
C GLY A 10 -6.04 1.94 29.71
N VAL A 11 -6.12 3.25 30.00
CA VAL A 11 -6.53 4.26 29.02
C VAL A 11 -5.55 4.35 27.85
N VAL A 12 -4.24 4.33 28.11
CA VAL A 12 -3.22 4.34 27.05
C VAL A 12 -3.34 3.11 26.15
N LEU A 13 -3.54 1.92 26.73
CA LEU A 13 -3.70 0.69 25.96
C LEU A 13 -4.98 0.72 25.09
N LEU A 14 -6.08 1.24 25.63
CA LEU A 14 -7.36 1.38 24.93
C LEU A 14 -7.26 2.40 23.78
N VAL A 15 -6.60 3.54 24.02
CA VAL A 15 -6.33 4.54 22.98
C VAL A 15 -5.45 3.96 21.88
N CYS A 16 -4.37 3.25 22.23
CA CYS A 16 -3.51 2.58 21.24
C CYS A 16 -4.29 1.57 20.38
N LEU A 17 -5.19 0.78 20.97
CA LEU A 17 -6.04 -0.15 20.22
C LEU A 17 -7.03 0.58 19.28
N LEU A 18 -7.53 1.74 19.69
CA LEU A 18 -8.46 2.54 18.89
C LEU A 18 -7.77 3.40 17.82
N THR A 19 -6.49 3.73 17.97
CA THR A 19 -5.70 4.51 16.99
C THR A 19 -4.95 3.65 15.97
N VAL A 20 -5.02 2.31 16.05
CA VAL A 20 -4.45 1.39 15.04
C VAL A 20 -5.20 1.46 13.69
N SER A 21 -6.26 2.27 13.60
CA SER A 21 -7.08 2.48 12.40
C SER A 21 -6.77 3.77 11.65
N GLU A 22 -5.50 4.20 11.59
CA GLU A 22 -5.06 5.20 10.59
C GLU A 22 -4.44 4.50 9.37
N SER A 23 -5.22 3.63 8.73
CA SER A 23 -5.02 3.34 7.32
C SER A 23 -6.04 4.18 6.56
N SER A 24 -5.60 5.40 6.21
CA SER A 24 -6.17 6.18 5.11
C SER A 24 -6.67 5.26 4.00
N ALA A 25 -7.76 5.62 3.32
CA ALA A 25 -8.23 4.94 2.12
C ALA A 25 -7.06 4.73 1.13
N GLN A 26 -6.36 3.60 1.26
CA GLN A 26 -5.11 3.34 0.57
C GLN A 26 -5.47 2.72 -0.75
N THR A 27 -5.73 3.57 -1.72
CA THR A 27 -5.58 3.19 -3.12
C THR A 27 -4.11 2.87 -3.34
N CYS A 28 -3.78 1.58 -3.40
CA CYS A 28 -2.40 1.09 -3.50
C CYS A 28 -1.75 1.39 -4.87
N GLY A 29 -2.54 1.83 -5.85
CA GLY A 29 -2.01 2.35 -7.10
C GLY A 29 -1.35 3.72 -6.91
N ALA A 30 -0.20 3.76 -6.21
CA ALA A 30 0.67 4.92 -6.25
C ALA A 30 1.05 5.21 -7.71
N PRO A 31 1.20 6.49 -8.11
CA PRO A 31 1.53 6.83 -9.49
C PRO A 31 2.83 6.13 -9.92
N ILE A 32 2.74 5.35 -11.00
CA ILE A 32 3.88 4.63 -11.56
C ILE A 32 4.65 5.57 -12.47
N THR A 33 5.95 5.67 -12.24
CA THR A 33 6.84 6.35 -13.19
C THR A 33 7.14 5.42 -14.37
N SER A 34 6.59 5.77 -15.53
CA SER A 34 6.74 5.00 -16.78
C SER A 34 7.95 5.52 -17.58
N SER A 35 8.94 4.66 -17.81
CA SER A 35 10.17 4.99 -18.54
C SER A 35 10.58 3.97 -19.60
N LYS A 36 9.95 2.79 -19.64
CA LYS A 36 10.21 1.74 -20.63
C LYS A 36 9.10 1.66 -21.69
N ILE A 37 9.45 1.18 -22.88
CA ILE A 37 8.51 0.95 -23.99
C ILE A 37 7.48 -0.12 -23.62
N GLY A 38 6.22 0.12 -24.02
CA GLY A 38 5.06 -0.72 -23.70
C GLY A 38 4.06 0.03 -22.82
N SER A 39 2.82 -0.47 -22.72
CA SER A 39 1.78 0.11 -21.89
C SER A 39 1.04 -0.97 -21.09
N CYS A 40 0.79 -0.70 -19.81
CA CYS A 40 -0.02 -1.59 -18.97
C CYS A 40 -1.47 -1.51 -19.45
N GLY A 41 -1.96 -2.57 -20.08
CA GLY A 41 -3.33 -2.62 -20.58
C GLY A 41 -4.37 -2.71 -19.47
N GLY A 42 -5.55 -2.14 -19.72
CA GLY A 42 -6.74 -2.24 -18.87
C GLY A 42 -6.98 -1.04 -17.96
N PRO A 43 -8.23 -0.81 -17.53
CA PRO A 43 -8.55 0.27 -16.60
C PRO A 43 -7.89 -0.03 -15.24
N ASN A 44 -7.31 1.00 -14.61
CA ASN A 44 -6.88 0.92 -13.22
C ASN A 44 -8.15 0.76 -12.36
N VAL A 45 -8.51 -0.48 -12.05
CA VAL A 45 -9.64 -0.76 -11.16
C VAL A 45 -9.25 -0.25 -9.78
N VAL A 46 -9.91 0.81 -9.34
CA VAL A 46 -9.75 1.34 -7.98
C VAL A 46 -10.58 0.48 -7.06
N VAL A 47 -9.92 -0.38 -6.28
CA VAL A 47 -10.53 -1.18 -5.22
C VAL A 47 -9.99 -0.76 -3.87
N PHE A 48 -10.82 -0.93 -2.85
CA PHE A 48 -10.40 -0.74 -1.46
C PHE A 48 -9.53 -1.93 -1.04
N CYS A 49 -8.32 -1.64 -0.59
CA CYS A 49 -7.33 -2.66 -0.24
C CYS A 49 -7.04 -2.61 1.26
N MET A 50 -7.17 -3.75 1.94
CA MET A 50 -6.83 -3.82 3.37
C MET A 50 -5.32 -3.79 3.62
N LYS A 51 -4.52 -4.21 2.63
CA LYS A 51 -3.05 -4.15 2.65
C LYS A 51 -2.54 -3.88 1.24
N CYS A 52 -1.55 -2.99 1.13
CA CYS A 52 -0.79 -2.79 -0.10
C CYS A 52 0.46 -3.66 -0.10
N ALA A 53 0.78 -4.25 -1.25
CA ALA A 53 1.95 -5.10 -1.43
C ALA A 53 2.61 -4.82 -2.78
N ASP A 54 3.18 -3.63 -2.91
CA ASP A 54 3.87 -3.21 -4.14
C ASP A 54 5.24 -3.88 -4.26
N GLU A 55 5.48 -4.54 -5.39
CA GLU A 55 6.77 -5.10 -5.78
C GLU A 55 7.67 -4.02 -6.44
N CYS A 56 7.06 -3.02 -7.08
CA CYS A 56 7.75 -1.96 -7.81
C CYS A 56 7.03 -0.61 -7.67
N ARG A 57 7.72 0.49 -7.93
CA ARG A 57 7.17 1.86 -7.98
C ARG A 57 7.45 2.55 -9.31
N ALA A 58 8.45 2.08 -10.05
CA ALA A 58 8.81 2.57 -11.36
C ALA A 58 9.21 1.41 -12.28
N ASP A 59 9.12 1.64 -13.59
CA ASP A 59 9.61 0.67 -14.58
C ASP A 59 11.08 0.27 -14.34
N THR A 60 11.90 1.19 -13.85
CA THR A 60 13.32 0.98 -13.55
C THR A 60 13.57 -0.05 -12.45
N ASP A 61 12.59 -0.29 -11.57
CA ASP A 61 12.70 -1.30 -10.51
C ASP A 61 12.62 -2.72 -11.09
N CYS A 62 12.00 -2.85 -12.27
CA CYS A 62 11.82 -4.12 -12.96
C CYS A 62 13.01 -4.46 -13.86
N ARG A 63 13.29 -5.74 -14.06
CA ARG A 63 14.47 -6.18 -14.84
C ARG A 63 14.23 -6.10 -16.34
N GLY A 64 15.27 -5.72 -17.09
CA GLY A 64 15.25 -5.70 -18.56
C GLY A 64 14.09 -4.87 -19.10
N THR A 65 13.28 -5.46 -19.99
CA THR A 65 12.14 -4.80 -20.63
C THR A 65 10.83 -4.89 -19.84
N GLN A 66 10.85 -5.47 -18.62
CA GLN A 66 9.66 -5.51 -17.78
C GLN A 66 9.27 -4.11 -17.29
N LYS A 67 7.98 -3.87 -17.18
CA LYS A 67 7.38 -2.63 -16.70
C LYS A 67 6.69 -2.83 -15.37
N CYS A 68 6.59 -1.75 -14.61
CA CYS A 68 5.81 -1.74 -13.38
C CYS A 68 4.35 -1.47 -13.73
N CYS A 69 3.45 -2.37 -13.35
CA CYS A 69 2.02 -2.26 -13.68
C CYS A 69 1.16 -2.45 -12.44
N ALA A 70 0.06 -1.69 -12.36
CA ALA A 70 -0.97 -1.91 -11.37
C ALA A 70 -1.62 -3.29 -11.57
N TYR A 71 -1.75 -4.03 -10.49
CA TYR A 71 -2.31 -5.37 -10.43
C TYR A 71 -3.48 -5.38 -9.44
N GLN A 72 -4.68 -5.58 -9.97
CA GLN A 72 -5.94 -5.61 -9.21
C GLN A 72 -6.14 -4.37 -8.32
N GLY A 73 -5.53 -3.22 -8.63
CA GLY A 73 -5.65 -1.98 -7.85
C GLY A 73 -4.98 -1.97 -6.47
N CYS A 74 -4.53 -3.13 -5.97
CA CYS A 74 -3.98 -3.31 -4.62
C CYS A 74 -2.47 -3.52 -4.56
N SER A 75 -1.81 -3.59 -5.72
CA SER A 75 -0.37 -3.77 -5.79
C SER A 75 0.17 -3.32 -7.14
N ASN A 76 1.44 -2.93 -7.18
CA ASN A 76 2.22 -2.79 -8.39
C ASN A 76 3.15 -3.99 -8.57
N LYS A 77 3.19 -4.56 -9.77
CA LYS A 77 4.00 -5.76 -10.09
C LYS A 77 4.80 -5.58 -11.37
N CYS A 78 5.96 -6.24 -11.43
CA CYS A 78 6.76 -6.28 -12.63
C CYS A 78 6.15 -7.25 -13.65
N LYS A 79 5.76 -6.72 -14.82
CA LYS A 79 5.14 -7.49 -15.89
C LYS A 79 5.93 -7.31 -17.19
N LYS A 80 6.13 -8.41 -17.92
CA LYS A 80 6.65 -8.35 -19.29
C LYS A 80 5.51 -7.94 -20.22
N LEU A 81 5.72 -6.86 -20.96
CA LEU A 81 4.79 -6.29 -21.93
C LEU A 81 5.31 -6.50 -23.35
#